data_AF-A0A354V7X4-F1
#
_entry.id   AF-A0A354V7X4-F1
#
_cell.length_a   1.000
_cell.length_b   1.000
_cell.length_c   1.000
_cell.angle_alpha   90.00
_cell.angle_beta   90.00
_cell.angle_gamma   90.00
#
_symmetry.space_group_name_H-M   'P 1'
#
loop_
_entity.id
_entity.type
_entity.pdbx_description
1 polymer ?
#
loop_
_entity_poly.entity_id
_entity_poly.type
_entity_poly.pdbx_seq_one_letter_code
_entity_poly.pdbx_strand_id
1 'polypeptide(L)' 'DLRVPIAGPIVAQAFDAGVLLNAPRPDTLRFMPALNVTRQEIALMIDCLDAILTRIGAARRVA' A
#
# COMPACT_ATOMS: atom_id res chain seq x y z
N ASP A 1 -7.86 -4.17 -5.89
CA ASP A 1 -9.15 -3.44 -5.80
C ASP A 1 -9.61 -3.48 -4.35
N LEU A 2 -9.73 -2.31 -3.72
CA LEU A 2 -10.10 -2.16 -2.31
C LEU A 2 -11.61 -2.29 -2.08
N ARG A 3 -12.44 -2.30 -3.14
CA ARG A 3 -13.92 -2.42 -3.10
C ARG A 3 -14.66 -1.31 -2.33
N VAL A 4 -13.95 -0.40 -1.69
CA VAL A 4 -14.46 0.78 -0.98
C VAL A 4 -13.53 1.96 -1.21
N PRO A 5 -14.01 3.22 -1.18
CA PRO A 5 -13.22 4.40 -1.53
C PRO A 5 -12.27 4.84 -0.40
N ILE A 6 -11.32 3.98 -0.01
CA ILE A 6 -10.39 4.19 1.12
C ILE A 6 -8.93 4.40 0.70
N ALA A 7 -8.64 4.52 -0.59
CA ALA A 7 -7.26 4.58 -1.10
C ALA A 7 -6.50 5.82 -0.61
N GLY A 8 -7.16 6.99 -0.51
CA GLY A 8 -6.54 8.23 -0.05
C GLY A 8 -5.94 8.13 1.36
N PRO A 9 -6.73 7.72 2.38
CA PRO A 9 -6.21 7.46 3.73
C PRO A 9 -5.05 6.45 3.79
N ILE A 10 -5.05 5.41 2.94
CA ILE A 10 -3.95 4.44 2.89
C ILE A 10 -2.67 5.09 2.34
N VAL A 11 -2.79 5.91 1.28
CA VAL A 11 -1.65 6.65 0.72
C VAL A 11 -1.02 7.58 1.76
N ALA A 12 -1.83 8.28 2.56
CA ALA A 12 -1.32 9.16 3.62
C ALA A 12 -0.52 8.37 4.68
N GLN A 13 -1.07 7.24 5.17
CA GLN A 13 -0.35 6.42 6.15
C GLN A 13 0.91 5.75 5.57
N ALA A 14 0.88 5.37 4.29
CA ALA A 14 2.06 4.83 3.61
C ALA A 14 3.17 5.88 3.52
N PHE A 15 2.80 7.12 3.19
CA PHE A 15 3.74 8.24 3.14
C PHE A 15 4.39 8.51 4.50
N ASP A 16 3.60 8.53 5.58
CA ASP A 16 4.10 8.67 6.95
C ASP A 16 5.05 7.52 7.36
N ALA A 17 4.84 6.34 6.78
CA ALA A 17 5.69 5.17 6.99
C ALA A 17 6.88 5.06 6.00
N GLY A 18 7.10 6.08 5.16
CA GLY A 18 8.21 6.13 4.21
C GLY A 18 8.00 5.37 2.90
N VAL A 19 6.78 4.95 2.60
CA VAL A 19 6.41 4.25 1.35
C VAL A 19 5.56 5.16 0.46
N LEU A 20 6.06 5.48 -0.72
CA LEU A 20 5.34 6.32 -1.68
C LEU A 20 4.39 5.48 -2.54
N LEU A 21 3.08 5.74 -2.42
CA LEU A 21 2.02 5.13 -3.22
C LEU A 21 1.17 6.20 -3.90
N ASN A 22 0.51 5.82 -4.99
CA ASN A 22 -0.50 6.66 -5.64
C ASN A 22 -1.88 6.01 -5.57
N ALA A 23 -2.94 6.84 -5.53
CA ALA A 23 -4.33 6.40 -5.62
C ALA A 23 -5.00 7.00 -6.86
N PRO A 24 -4.79 6.44 -8.07
CA PRO A 24 -5.39 6.97 -9.30
C PRO A 24 -6.92 6.92 -9.31
N ARG A 25 -7.52 6.11 -8.43
CA ARG A 25 -8.96 6.05 -8.17
C ARG A 25 -9.19 5.92 -6.66
N PRO A 26 -10.39 6.27 -6.15
CA PRO A 26 -10.69 6.20 -4.72
C PRO A 26 -10.54 4.80 -4.09
N ASP A 27 -10.62 3.73 -4.88
CA ASP A 27 -10.60 2.32 -4.47
C ASP A 27 -9.36 1.55 -4.97
N THR A 28 -8.40 2.22 -5.60
CA THR A 28 -7.28 1.57 -6.29
C THR A 28 -5.96 2.20 -5.86
N LEU A 29 -5.01 1.36 -5.42
CA LEU A 29 -3.63 1.74 -5.15
C LEU A 29 -2.72 1.36 -6.33
N ARG A 30 -1.77 2.22 -6.65
CA ARG A 30 -0.69 1.97 -7.62
C ARG A 30 0.63 1.85 -6.88
N PHE A 31 1.14 0.63 -6.83
CA PHE A 31 2.50 0.30 -6.40
C PHE A 31 3.42 0.36 -7.63
N MET A 32 4.40 1.26 -7.62
CA MET A 32 5.34 1.43 -8.73
C MET A 32 6.72 1.82 -8.19
N PRO A 33 7.49 0.85 -7.69
CA PRO A 33 8.85 1.11 -7.22
C PRO A 33 9.76 1.40 -8.42
N ALA A 34 10.95 1.96 -8.15
CA ALA A 34 11.97 2.14 -9.17
C ALA A 34 12.45 0.79 -9.72
N LEU A 35 12.91 0.73 -10.97
CA LEU A 35 13.31 -0.53 -11.62
C LEU A 35 14.59 -1.16 -11.04
N ASN A 36 15.33 -0.40 -10.24
CA ASN A 36 16.59 -0.81 -9.60
C ASN A 36 16.41 -1.21 -8.13
N VAL A 37 15.19 -1.32 -7.61
CA VAL A 37 14.97 -1.84 -6.25
C VAL A 37 15.26 -3.34 -6.19
N THR A 38 15.80 -3.77 -5.07
CA THR A 38 16.03 -5.17 -4.73
C THR A 38 14.73 -5.87 -4.32
N ARG A 39 14.75 -7.20 -4.30
CA ARG A 39 13.61 -8.00 -3.80
C ARG A 39 13.38 -7.75 -2.30
N GLN A 40 14.45 -7.55 -1.53
CA GLN A 40 14.35 -7.25 -0.10
C GLN A 40 13.68 -5.90 0.15
N GLU A 41 14.01 -4.87 -0.64
CA GLU A 41 13.34 -3.57 -0.53
C GLU A 41 11.86 -3.66 -0.92
N ILE A 42 11.51 -4.44 -1.96
CA ILE A 42 10.11 -4.71 -2.30
C ILE A 42 9.38 -5.38 -1.14
N ALA A 43 9.99 -6.39 -0.50
CA ALA A 43 9.39 -7.08 0.64
C ALA A 43 9.12 -6.10 1.79
N LEU A 44 10.09 -5.25 2.14
CA LEU A 44 9.92 -4.22 3.17
C LEU A 44 8.75 -3.27 2.87
N MET A 45 8.61 -2.84 1.61
CA MET A 45 7.50 -1.97 1.19
C MET A 45 6.15 -2.69 1.28
N ILE A 46 6.09 -3.97 0.94
CA ILE A 46 4.88 -4.79 1.03
C ILE A 46 4.51 -5.03 2.50
N ASP A 47 5.47 -5.35 3.37
CA ASP A 47 5.23 -5.56 4.80
C ASP A 47 4.68 -4.29 5.47
N CYS A 48 5.22 -3.13 5.09
CA CYS A 48 4.70 -1.84 5.53
C CYS A 48 3.25 -1.63 5.08
N LEU A 49 2.96 -1.91 3.80
CA LEU A 49 1.60 -1.78 3.26
C LEU A 49 0.62 -2.75 3.95
N ASP A 50 1.04 -3.99 4.20
CA ASP A 50 0.22 -4.99 4.89
C ASP A 50 -0.11 -4.57 6.32
N ALA A 51 0.87 -4.01 7.06
CA ALA A 51 0.64 -3.47 8.39
C ALA A 51 -0.39 -2.32 8.39
N ILE A 52 -0.35 -1.44 7.39
CA ILE A 52 -1.31 -0.34 7.22
C ILE A 52 -2.71 -0.89 6.91
N LEU A 53 -2.82 -1.81 5.95
CA LEU A 53 -4.09 -2.42 5.57
C LEU A 53 -4.72 -3.19 6.74
N THR A 54 -3.90 -3.88 7.52
CA THR A 54 -4.32 -4.59 8.74
C THR A 54 -4.85 -3.62 9.79
N ARG A 55 -4.14 -2.51 10.05
CA ARG A 55 -4.57 -1.48 11.02
C ARG A 55 -5.92 -0.85 10.65
N ILE A 56 -6.17 -0.64 9.36
CA ILE A 56 -7.40 -0.03 8.85
C ILE A 56 -8.56 -1.05 8.75
N GLY A 57 -8.29 -2.35 8.96
CA GLY A 57 -9.28 -3.41 8.77
C GLY A 57 -9.59 -3.70 7.29
N ALA A 58 -8.75 -3.20 6.38
CA ALA A 58 -8.84 -3.44 4.94
C ALA A 58 -8.17 -4.76 4.51
N ALA A 59 -7.42 -5.41 5.41
CA ALA A 59 -6.79 -6.70 5.18
C ALA A 59 -7.84 -7.81 4.99
N ARG A 60 -8.27 -7.98 3.74
CA ARG A 60 -8.99 -9.16 3.30
C ARG A 60 -7.94 -10.25 3.05
N ARG A 61 -7.92 -11.26 3.93
CA ARG A 61 -7.00 -12.41 3.91
C ARG A 61 -6.76 -12.89 2.47
N VAL A 62 -5.56 -12.65 1.95
CA VAL A 62 -5.08 -13.34 0.75
C VAL A 62 -4.26 -14.52 1.28
N ALA A 63 -4.97 -15.63 1.49
CA ALA A 63 -4.39 -16.96 1.55
C ALA A 63 -4.86 -17.70 0.29
#